data_AF-A0A7S0R7F2-F1
#
_entry.id   AF-A0A7S0R7F2-F1
#
_cell.length_a   1.000
_cell.length_b   1.000
_cell.length_c   1.000
_cell.angle_alpha   90.00
_cell.angle_beta   90.00
_cell.angle_gamma   90.00
#
_symmetry.space_group_name_H-M   'P 1'
#
loop_
_entity.id
_entity.type
_entity.pdbx_description
1 polymer ?
#
loop_
_entity_poly.entity_id
_entity_poly.type
_entity_poly.pdbx_seq_one_letter_code
_entity_poly.pdbx_strand_id
1 'polypeptide(L)'
;ILVVPPAAGAAPSENGTLTLDADNAVIAATQVTIANGVLGLSSMAPFETNRTIKLTITTPNASSLRFVQNFGIGDLVVGPGFSPPDFSTSATSIGQVLVYNITTPQLRVVSNGATTVFVSGTITDARLEVGGTSKVYLAGAVSGAVNMQAGGITTTYIQGTPTTRIIGSAEGLAKVLYTDGSCSTPSAAFPGFNIFGDPCTKVNTPPPTFTPAWTCGILVDGRSECSAGSTTPENVSVENAPQG
;
A
#
# COMPACT_ATOMS: atom_id res chain seq x y z
N ILE A 1 -4.05 8.15 -7.07
CA ILE A 1 -4.35 9.04 -5.92
C ILE A 1 -3.03 9.50 -5.31
N LEU A 2 -2.86 10.79 -5.05
CA LEU A 2 -1.70 11.36 -4.36
C LEU A 2 -2.16 11.99 -3.03
N VAL A 3 -1.57 11.58 -1.91
CA VAL A 3 -1.81 12.15 -0.58
C VAL A 3 -0.54 12.87 -0.15
N VAL A 4 -0.64 14.17 0.16
CA VAL A 4 0.51 15.01 0.55
C VAL A 4 0.23 15.72 1.88
N PRO A 5 1.26 15.97 2.70
CA PRO A 5 1.10 16.86 3.85
C PRO A 5 0.91 18.31 3.38
N PRO A 6 0.50 19.23 4.27
CA PRO A 6 0.56 20.65 3.94
C PRO A 6 2.00 21.08 3.65
N ALA A 7 2.16 22.17 2.91
CA ALA A 7 3.48 22.71 2.58
C ALA A 7 4.34 22.92 3.84
N ALA A 8 5.64 22.61 3.76
CA ALA A 8 6.55 22.78 4.88
C ALA A 8 6.55 24.23 5.38
N GLY A 9 6.30 24.43 6.68
CA GLY A 9 6.20 25.76 7.29
C GLY A 9 4.83 26.44 7.15
N ALA A 10 3.85 25.83 6.46
CA ALA A 10 2.47 26.27 6.54
C ALA A 10 1.96 26.09 7.98
N ALA A 11 1.21 27.09 8.47
CA ALA A 11 0.48 26.93 9.72
C ALA A 11 -0.45 25.71 9.60
N PRO A 12 -0.64 24.93 10.67
CA PRO A 12 -1.62 23.85 10.68
C PRO A 12 -2.96 24.38 10.19
N SER A 13 -3.46 23.83 9.08
CA SER A 13 -4.81 24.11 8.62
C SER A 13 -5.75 23.19 9.38
N GLU A 14 -6.92 23.68 9.78
CA GLU A 14 -7.98 22.80 10.29
C GLU A 14 -8.58 21.95 9.15
N ASN A 15 -8.37 22.35 7.90
CA ASN A 15 -8.99 21.77 6.72
C ASN A 15 -7.95 21.11 5.81
N GLY A 16 -8.30 19.92 5.29
CA GLY A 16 -7.63 19.31 4.15
C GLY A 16 -8.24 19.79 2.83
N THR A 17 -7.59 19.47 1.71
CA THR A 17 -8.12 19.73 0.38
C THR A 17 -8.19 18.45 -0.44
N LEU A 18 -9.15 18.40 -1.36
CA LEU A 18 -9.25 17.36 -2.38
C LEU A 18 -9.39 18.04 -3.73
N THR A 19 -8.61 17.59 -4.71
CA THR A 19 -8.68 18.06 -6.09
C THR A 19 -8.72 16.86 -7.02
N LEU A 20 -9.69 16.86 -7.93
CA LEU A 20 -9.85 15.83 -8.95
C LEU A 20 -9.73 16.48 -10.34
N ASP A 21 -8.65 16.16 -11.04
CA ASP A 21 -8.44 16.50 -12.46
C ASP A 21 -8.73 15.26 -13.30
N ALA A 22 -9.89 15.27 -13.96
CA ALA A 22 -10.41 14.18 -14.78
C ALA A 22 -11.49 14.72 -15.76
N ASP A 23 -12.02 13.86 -16.62
CA ASP A 23 -13.20 14.19 -17.41
C ASP A 23 -14.46 14.35 -16.55
N ASN A 24 -15.40 15.16 -17.03
CA ASN A 24 -16.67 15.40 -16.34
C ASN A 24 -17.44 14.10 -16.04
N ALA A 25 -17.34 13.08 -16.90
CA ALA A 25 -17.96 11.78 -16.68
C ALA A 25 -17.38 11.08 -15.43
N VAL A 26 -16.06 11.13 -15.25
CA VAL A 26 -15.38 10.59 -14.07
C VAL A 26 -15.76 11.37 -12.83
N ILE A 27 -15.76 12.71 -12.91
CA ILE A 27 -16.11 13.59 -11.79
C ILE A 27 -17.55 13.31 -11.34
N ALA A 28 -18.49 13.21 -12.28
CA ALA A 28 -19.89 12.92 -11.99
C ALA A 28 -20.11 11.51 -11.42
N ALA A 29 -19.29 10.54 -11.82
CA ALA A 29 -19.33 9.17 -11.30
C ALA A 29 -18.65 9.01 -9.93
N THR A 30 -17.77 9.94 -9.54
CA THR A 30 -16.99 9.85 -8.28
C THR A 30 -17.82 10.33 -7.09
N GLN A 31 -17.95 9.47 -6.08
CA GLN A 31 -18.50 9.84 -4.78
C GLN A 31 -17.39 10.04 -3.76
N VAL A 32 -17.52 11.14 -3.00
CA VAL A 32 -16.65 11.49 -1.89
C VAL A 32 -17.47 11.48 -0.61
N THR A 33 -17.02 10.74 0.40
CA THR A 33 -17.65 10.70 1.71
C THR A 33 -16.63 11.02 2.79
N ILE A 34 -17.06 11.69 3.86
CA ILE A 34 -16.26 11.87 5.07
C ILE A 34 -17.11 11.44 6.25
N ALA A 35 -16.68 10.39 6.94
CA ALA A 35 -17.34 9.88 8.12
C ALA A 35 -16.30 9.45 9.15
N ASN A 36 -16.47 9.86 10.41
CA ASN A 36 -15.58 9.48 11.52
C ASN A 36 -14.08 9.76 11.24
N GLY A 37 -13.77 10.85 10.54
CA GLY A 37 -12.39 11.21 10.18
C GLY A 37 -11.79 10.40 9.03
N VAL A 38 -12.57 9.56 8.35
CA VAL A 38 -12.15 8.78 7.19
C VAL A 38 -12.73 9.40 5.92
N LEU A 39 -11.87 9.71 4.97
CA LEU A 39 -12.23 10.08 3.61
C LEU A 39 -12.42 8.81 2.76
N GLY A 40 -13.63 8.57 2.30
CA GLY A 40 -13.97 7.51 1.35
C GLY A 40 -14.09 8.05 -0.07
N LEU A 41 -13.55 7.29 -1.03
CA LEU A 41 -13.66 7.56 -2.46
C LEU A 41 -14.16 6.30 -3.17
N SER A 42 -15.23 6.42 -3.95
CA SER A 42 -15.84 5.32 -4.68
C SER A 42 -16.38 5.80 -6.03
N SER A 43 -16.62 4.88 -6.96
CA SER A 43 -17.40 5.16 -8.16
C SER A 43 -18.84 4.70 -7.97
N MET A 44 -19.81 5.55 -8.28
CA MET A 44 -21.25 5.21 -8.24
C MET A 44 -21.82 4.81 -9.60
N ALA A 45 -21.09 5.09 -10.67
CA ALA A 45 -21.50 4.82 -12.04
C ALA A 45 -20.30 4.37 -12.88
N PRO A 46 -20.53 3.53 -13.91
CA PRO A 46 -19.48 3.24 -14.88
C PRO A 46 -19.11 4.52 -15.65
N PHE A 47 -17.86 4.58 -16.09
CA PHE A 47 -17.37 5.65 -16.95
C PHE A 47 -16.26 5.12 -17.84
N GLU A 48 -16.07 5.80 -18.97
CA GLU A 48 -14.94 5.62 -19.85
C GLU A 48 -14.20 6.94 -19.96
N THR A 49 -12.87 6.89 -19.87
CA THR A 49 -12.03 8.06 -20.13
C THR A 49 -10.71 7.64 -20.76
N ASN A 50 -10.24 8.43 -21.72
CA ASN A 50 -8.89 8.34 -22.26
C ASN A 50 -7.92 9.30 -21.56
N ARG A 51 -8.41 10.18 -20.69
CA ARG A 51 -7.59 11.11 -19.92
C ARG A 51 -7.13 10.48 -18.62
N THR A 52 -5.97 10.94 -18.18
CA THR A 52 -5.47 10.63 -16.86
C THR A 52 -6.39 11.17 -15.78
N ILE A 53 -6.74 10.32 -14.82
CA ILE A 53 -7.46 10.71 -13.60
C ILE A 53 -6.44 11.03 -12.51
N LYS A 54 -6.35 12.28 -12.08
CA LYS A 54 -5.48 12.72 -10.99
C LYS A 54 -6.32 13.20 -9.81
N LEU A 55 -6.29 12.44 -8.73
CA LEU A 55 -6.86 12.86 -7.45
C LEU A 55 -5.73 13.18 -6.47
N THR A 56 -5.72 14.41 -5.96
CA THR A 56 -4.76 14.90 -4.97
C THR A 56 -5.49 15.25 -3.68
N ILE A 57 -5.00 14.74 -2.56
CA ILE A 57 -5.48 15.02 -1.21
C ILE A 57 -4.36 15.70 -0.43
N THR A 58 -4.64 16.87 0.13
CA THR A 58 -3.74 17.51 1.10
C THR A 58 -4.33 17.33 2.49
N THR A 59 -3.57 16.77 3.42
CA THR A 59 -4.06 16.61 4.80
C THR A 59 -3.98 17.92 5.60
N PRO A 60 -4.75 18.04 6.69
CA PRO A 60 -4.67 19.21 7.58
C PRO A 60 -3.27 19.42 8.20
N ASN A 61 -2.59 18.32 8.56
CA ASN A 61 -1.22 18.35 9.08
C ASN A 61 -0.44 17.05 8.77
N ALA A 62 0.89 17.12 8.89
CA ALA A 62 1.80 16.00 8.66
C ALA A 62 1.66 14.83 9.65
N SER A 63 0.98 15.07 10.77
CA SER A 63 0.74 14.08 11.82
C SER A 63 -0.71 13.58 11.83
N SER A 64 -1.54 13.87 10.82
CA SER A 64 -2.96 13.47 10.80
C SER A 64 -3.23 12.21 10.01
N LEU A 65 -2.37 11.86 9.05
CA LEU A 65 -2.56 10.67 8.23
C LEU A 65 -2.21 9.41 9.03
N ARG A 66 -3.23 8.61 9.36
CA ARG A 66 -3.08 7.33 10.10
C ARG A 66 -3.24 6.12 9.22
N PHE A 67 -4.03 6.22 8.16
CA PHE A 67 -4.42 5.09 7.35
C PHE A 67 -4.61 5.46 5.89
N VAL A 68 -4.14 4.60 4.99
CA VAL A 68 -4.48 4.63 3.57
C VAL A 68 -4.84 3.23 3.09
N GLN A 69 -5.80 3.13 2.18
CA GLN A 69 -6.20 1.85 1.63
C GLN A 69 -6.53 1.98 0.15
N ASN A 70 -6.06 1.03 -0.63
CA ASN A 70 -6.36 0.92 -2.04
C ASN A 70 -7.08 -0.41 -2.33
N PHE A 71 -8.37 -0.32 -2.59
CA PHE A 71 -9.21 -1.43 -3.07
C PHE A 71 -9.37 -1.43 -4.59
N GLY A 72 -9.03 -0.32 -5.23
CA GLY A 72 -9.27 -0.11 -6.65
C GLY A 72 -8.06 -0.46 -7.50
N ILE A 73 -8.12 0.07 -8.71
CA ILE A 73 -7.05 0.04 -9.70
C ILE A 73 -6.22 1.32 -9.62
N GLY A 74 -4.98 1.23 -10.11
CA GLY A 74 -4.04 2.32 -10.11
C GLY A 74 -3.33 2.50 -8.77
N ASP A 75 -2.53 3.56 -8.70
CA ASP A 75 -1.59 3.76 -7.60
C ASP A 75 -2.16 4.72 -6.55
N LEU A 76 -2.00 4.37 -5.28
CA LEU A 76 -2.14 5.28 -4.15
C LEU A 76 -0.74 5.67 -3.68
N VAL A 77 -0.41 6.94 -3.84
CA VAL A 77 0.89 7.49 -3.48
C VAL A 77 0.73 8.37 -2.24
N VAL A 78 1.53 8.11 -1.21
CA VAL A 78 1.70 9.00 -0.06
C VAL A 78 3.04 9.69 -0.21
N GLY A 79 2.99 11.02 -0.38
CA GLY A 79 4.17 11.86 -0.52
C GLY A 79 5.00 11.97 0.76
N PRO A 80 6.21 12.55 0.65
CA PRO A 80 7.13 12.71 1.77
C PRO A 80 6.61 13.70 2.81
N GLY A 81 7.12 13.57 4.04
CA GLY A 81 6.94 14.58 5.11
C GLY A 81 5.88 14.23 6.16
N PHE A 82 5.23 13.07 6.05
CA PHE A 82 4.35 12.57 7.10
C PHE A 82 5.14 12.02 8.29
N SER A 83 4.71 12.36 9.51
CA SER A 83 5.29 11.86 10.76
C SER A 83 4.24 11.45 11.81
N PRO A 84 3.33 10.52 11.50
CA PRO A 84 2.33 10.07 12.45
C PRO A 84 2.94 9.14 13.54
N PRO A 85 2.33 9.06 14.74
CA PRO A 85 2.72 8.09 15.78
C PRO A 85 2.46 6.63 15.38
N ASP A 86 1.47 6.41 14.52
CA ASP A 86 1.10 5.13 13.95
C ASP A 86 0.65 5.32 12.50
N PHE A 87 0.98 4.38 11.63
CA PHE A 87 0.56 4.41 10.23
C PHE A 87 0.22 3.02 9.76
N SER A 88 -0.93 2.89 9.10
CA SER A 88 -1.40 1.65 8.51
C SER A 88 -1.64 1.83 7.01
N THR A 89 -1.23 0.86 6.21
CA THR A 89 -1.49 0.83 4.77
C THR A 89 -2.03 -0.53 4.35
N SER A 90 -2.96 -0.53 3.40
CA SER A 90 -3.58 -1.74 2.90
C SER A 90 -3.77 -1.71 1.38
N ALA A 91 -3.40 -2.79 0.70
CA ALA A 91 -3.66 -3.02 -0.72
C ALA A 91 -4.23 -4.43 -0.90
N THR A 92 -5.47 -4.55 -1.37
CA THR A 92 -6.19 -5.85 -1.41
C THR A 92 -6.71 -6.25 -2.79
N SER A 93 -6.22 -5.60 -3.87
CA SER A 93 -6.73 -5.76 -5.24
C SER A 93 -5.57 -5.91 -6.24
N ILE A 94 -5.56 -5.12 -7.33
CA ILE A 94 -4.48 -5.01 -8.32
C ILE A 94 -3.77 -3.65 -8.28
N GLY A 95 -4.26 -2.72 -7.47
CA GLY A 95 -3.62 -1.43 -7.23
C GLY A 95 -2.37 -1.53 -6.35
N GLN A 96 -1.55 -0.49 -6.39
CA GLN A 96 -0.35 -0.38 -5.55
C GLN A 96 -0.55 0.67 -4.47
N VAL A 97 0.24 0.56 -3.39
CA VAL A 97 0.41 1.63 -2.42
C VAL A 97 1.89 1.97 -2.29
N LEU A 98 2.23 3.22 -2.57
CA LEU A 98 3.61 3.72 -2.58
C LEU A 98 3.73 4.85 -1.56
N VAL A 99 4.44 4.63 -0.46
CA VAL A 99 4.61 5.59 0.64
C VAL A 99 6.07 6.01 0.69
N TYR A 100 6.31 7.32 0.57
CA TYR A 100 7.66 7.86 0.50
C TYR A 100 8.02 8.66 1.75
N ASN A 101 9.24 8.48 2.23
CA ASN A 101 9.85 9.21 3.34
C ASN A 101 8.92 9.47 4.54
N ILE A 102 8.26 8.42 5.03
CA ILE A 102 7.41 8.49 6.22
C ILE A 102 8.26 8.28 7.48
N THR A 103 7.97 9.03 8.55
CA THR A 103 8.54 8.75 9.87
C THR A 103 7.44 8.23 10.78
N THR A 104 7.51 6.97 11.19
CA THR A 104 6.49 6.41 12.10
C THR A 104 7.13 5.40 13.05
N PRO A 105 6.88 5.49 14.37
CA PRO A 105 7.28 4.45 15.30
C PRO A 105 6.61 3.11 14.99
N GLN A 106 5.34 3.12 14.56
CA GLN A 106 4.54 1.92 14.34
C GLN A 106 4.01 1.89 12.90
N LEU A 107 4.37 0.86 12.15
CA LEU A 107 3.87 0.61 10.80
C LEU A 107 3.01 -0.67 10.78
N ARG A 108 1.84 -0.60 10.15
CA ARG A 108 1.07 -1.79 9.76
C ARG A 108 0.92 -1.84 8.25
N VAL A 109 1.24 -2.98 7.64
CA VAL A 109 1.04 -3.23 6.20
C VAL A 109 0.16 -4.45 6.04
N VAL A 110 -0.91 -4.31 5.25
CA VAL A 110 -1.72 -5.44 4.77
C VAL A 110 -1.62 -5.47 3.25
N SER A 111 -1.16 -6.58 2.69
CA SER A 111 -1.06 -6.75 1.24
C SER A 111 -1.66 -8.09 0.87
N ASN A 112 -2.82 -8.08 0.22
CA ASN A 112 -3.47 -9.29 -0.28
C ASN A 112 -3.84 -9.09 -1.75
N GLY A 113 -3.99 -10.18 -2.50
CA GLY A 113 -4.24 -10.11 -3.95
C GLY A 113 -2.95 -10.02 -4.77
N ALA A 114 -2.99 -9.31 -5.89
CA ALA A 114 -1.86 -9.15 -6.82
C ALA A 114 -1.32 -7.71 -6.74
N THR A 115 -0.77 -7.36 -5.56
CA THR A 115 -0.44 -5.98 -5.20
C THR A 115 1.05 -5.77 -4.96
N THR A 116 1.48 -4.51 -5.07
CA THR A 116 2.78 -4.08 -4.54
C THR A 116 2.55 -2.98 -3.50
N VAL A 117 3.14 -3.15 -2.32
CA VAL A 117 3.21 -2.12 -1.30
C VAL A 117 4.66 -1.74 -1.08
N PHE A 118 4.96 -0.47 -1.30
CA PHE A 118 6.27 0.12 -1.03
C PHE A 118 6.13 1.16 0.08
N VAL A 119 6.96 1.05 1.11
CA VAL A 119 7.04 2.04 2.20
C VAL A 119 8.51 2.38 2.41
N SER A 120 8.87 3.64 2.23
CA SER A 120 10.20 4.17 2.48
C SER A 120 10.17 5.16 3.64
N GLY A 121 11.13 5.08 4.56
CA GLY A 121 11.30 6.07 5.61
C GLY A 121 12.01 5.55 6.86
N THR A 122 11.64 6.09 8.02
CA THR A 122 12.18 5.69 9.34
C THR A 122 11.09 4.98 10.13
N ILE A 123 11.29 3.70 10.42
CA ILE A 123 10.29 2.80 11.02
C ILE A 123 10.93 2.07 12.21
N THR A 124 10.30 2.14 13.38
CA THR A 124 10.81 1.46 14.59
C THR A 124 10.25 0.06 14.74
N ASP A 125 8.95 -0.14 14.58
CA ASP A 125 8.32 -1.46 14.58
C ASP A 125 7.36 -1.57 13.41
N ALA A 126 7.27 -2.78 12.85
CA ALA A 126 6.35 -3.07 11.76
C ALA A 126 5.57 -4.36 12.00
N ARG A 127 4.31 -4.35 11.59
CA ARG A 127 3.46 -5.54 11.48
C ARG A 127 3.02 -5.72 10.04
N LEU A 128 3.33 -6.87 9.45
CA LEU A 128 3.08 -7.18 8.04
C LEU A 128 2.15 -8.39 7.95
N GLU A 129 1.06 -8.25 7.22
CA GLU A 129 0.14 -9.33 6.85
C GLU A 129 0.10 -9.40 5.32
N VAL A 130 0.79 -10.38 4.75
CA VAL A 130 1.15 -10.43 3.33
C VAL A 130 0.66 -11.76 2.73
N GLY A 131 -0.17 -11.71 1.71
CA GLY A 131 -0.78 -12.88 1.09
C GLY A 131 -1.01 -12.73 -0.42
N GLY A 132 -1.57 -13.77 -1.05
CA GLY A 132 -1.84 -13.79 -2.48
C GLY A 132 -0.56 -13.88 -3.32
N THR A 133 -0.44 -12.99 -4.31
CA THR A 133 0.73 -12.79 -5.18
C THR A 133 1.24 -11.36 -5.01
N SER A 134 1.67 -11.04 -3.79
CA SER A 134 2.03 -9.67 -3.42
C SER A 134 3.52 -9.46 -3.14
N LYS A 135 3.96 -8.22 -3.31
CA LYS A 135 5.32 -7.79 -2.99
C LYS A 135 5.27 -6.63 -1.99
N VAL A 136 6.00 -6.75 -0.89
CA VAL A 136 6.11 -5.70 0.12
C VAL A 136 7.56 -5.27 0.24
N TYR A 137 7.80 -3.96 0.18
CA TYR A 137 9.11 -3.37 0.29
C TYR A 137 9.13 -2.35 1.42
N LEU A 138 9.90 -2.61 2.47
CA LEU A 138 10.23 -1.63 3.50
C LEU A 138 11.64 -1.12 3.25
N ALA A 139 11.76 0.13 2.82
CA ALA A 139 13.03 0.78 2.49
C ALA A 139 13.36 1.91 3.49
N GLY A 140 14.65 2.26 3.59
CA GLY A 140 15.13 3.29 4.51
C GLY A 140 15.69 2.72 5.82
N ALA A 141 15.37 3.35 6.95
CA ALA A 141 15.84 2.98 8.28
C ALA A 141 14.75 2.19 9.03
N VAL A 142 14.66 0.90 8.74
CA VAL A 142 13.83 -0.03 9.53
C VAL A 142 14.65 -0.56 10.69
N SER A 143 14.13 -0.47 11.91
CA SER A 143 14.76 -0.98 13.12
C SER A 143 13.75 -1.82 13.93
N GLY A 144 14.07 -2.14 15.18
CA GLY A 144 13.17 -2.81 16.12
C GLY A 144 12.55 -4.11 15.61
N ALA A 145 11.30 -4.39 15.98
CA ALA A 145 10.65 -5.65 15.66
C ALA A 145 9.81 -5.55 14.36
N VAL A 146 10.08 -6.45 13.42
CA VAL A 146 9.22 -6.67 12.26
C VAL A 146 8.48 -8.00 12.42
N ASN A 147 7.22 -7.93 12.80
CA ASN A 147 6.33 -9.08 12.94
C ASN A 147 5.62 -9.34 11.60
N MET A 148 5.91 -10.47 10.96
CA MET A 148 5.39 -10.77 9.62
C MET A 148 4.60 -12.08 9.60
N GLN A 149 3.44 -12.05 8.99
CA GLN A 149 2.70 -13.22 8.54
C GLN A 149 2.65 -13.17 7.02
N ALA A 150 3.44 -14.01 6.37
CA ALA A 150 3.49 -14.09 4.92
C ALA A 150 2.97 -15.45 4.45
N GLY A 151 2.08 -15.46 3.47
CA GLY A 151 1.54 -16.67 2.84
C GLY A 151 1.43 -16.52 1.32
N GLY A 152 1.10 -17.60 0.61
CA GLY A 152 0.92 -17.58 -0.84
C GLY A 152 2.25 -17.48 -1.61
N ILE A 153 2.29 -16.68 -2.66
CA ILE A 153 3.48 -16.43 -3.48
C ILE A 153 3.92 -14.98 -3.27
N THR A 154 4.66 -14.75 -2.19
CA THR A 154 4.96 -13.39 -1.73
C THR A 154 6.46 -13.13 -1.64
N THR A 155 6.83 -11.87 -1.79
CA THR A 155 8.20 -11.42 -1.52
C THR A 155 8.14 -10.19 -0.63
N THR A 156 8.72 -10.30 0.55
CA THR A 156 8.88 -9.20 1.49
C THR A 156 10.35 -8.82 1.52
N TYR A 157 10.66 -7.58 1.16
CA TYR A 157 12.00 -7.02 1.24
C TYR A 157 12.06 -6.02 2.41
N ILE A 158 13.06 -6.14 3.26
CA ILE A 158 13.24 -5.29 4.45
C ILE A 158 14.67 -4.72 4.46
N GLN A 159 14.78 -3.41 4.27
CA GLN A 159 16.01 -2.67 4.50
C GLN A 159 16.22 -2.44 6.00
N GLY A 160 16.65 -3.49 6.69
CA GLY A 160 16.93 -3.45 8.12
C GLY A 160 18.24 -2.72 8.46
N THR A 161 18.28 -2.20 9.68
CA THR A 161 19.48 -1.82 10.44
C THR A 161 19.98 -3.00 11.31
N PRO A 162 21.18 -2.94 11.92
CA PRO A 162 21.67 -4.01 12.81
C PRO A 162 20.75 -4.39 13.97
N THR A 163 19.86 -3.48 14.39
CA THR A 163 18.91 -3.71 15.49
C THR A 163 17.57 -4.30 15.03
N THR A 164 17.41 -4.55 13.73
CA THR A 164 16.19 -5.13 13.17
C THR A 164 16.06 -6.60 13.54
N ARG A 165 14.89 -6.98 14.04
CA ARG A 165 14.53 -8.37 14.36
C ARG A 165 13.26 -8.75 13.62
N ILE A 166 13.41 -9.57 12.58
CA ILE A 166 12.31 -10.07 11.75
C ILE A 166 11.85 -11.42 12.32
N ILE A 167 10.58 -11.49 12.72
CA ILE A 167 9.96 -12.66 13.35
C ILE A 167 8.57 -12.91 12.77
N GLY A 168 8.07 -14.14 12.91
CA GLY A 168 6.72 -14.52 12.51
C GLY A 168 6.70 -15.79 11.66
N SER A 169 5.89 -15.85 10.62
CA SER A 169 5.74 -17.04 9.76
C SER A 169 5.81 -16.70 8.27
N ALA A 170 6.36 -17.64 7.50
CA ALA A 170 6.36 -17.60 6.05
C ALA A 170 5.82 -18.93 5.51
N GLU A 171 4.67 -18.91 4.86
CA GLU A 171 3.97 -20.10 4.35
C GLU A 171 3.89 -20.06 2.81
N GLY A 172 3.77 -21.23 2.19
CA GLY A 172 3.74 -21.35 0.73
C GLY A 172 5.10 -21.06 0.09
N LEU A 173 5.11 -20.17 -0.92
CA LEU A 173 6.30 -19.70 -1.62
C LEU A 173 6.75 -18.31 -1.14
N ALA A 174 6.35 -17.91 0.07
CA ALA A 174 6.75 -16.66 0.68
C ALA A 174 8.27 -16.59 0.90
N LYS A 175 8.87 -15.46 0.51
CA LYS A 175 10.29 -15.16 0.72
C LYS A 175 10.50 -13.84 1.45
N VAL A 176 11.48 -13.83 2.33
CA VAL A 176 11.92 -12.64 3.08
C VAL A 176 13.35 -12.32 2.69
N LEU A 177 13.53 -11.17 2.05
CA LEU A 177 14.82 -10.62 1.71
C LEU A 177 15.15 -9.50 2.70
N TYR A 178 16.35 -9.50 3.29
CA TYR A 178 16.72 -8.46 4.25
C TYR A 178 18.18 -8.05 4.14
N THR A 179 18.48 -6.79 4.42
CA THR A 179 19.86 -6.27 4.31
C THR A 179 20.66 -6.41 5.58
N ASP A 180 20.04 -6.23 6.75
CA ASP A 180 20.72 -6.33 8.03
C ASP A 180 19.80 -6.72 9.18
N GLY A 181 20.40 -7.04 10.33
CA GLY A 181 19.70 -7.55 11.50
C GLY A 181 19.59 -9.08 11.50
N SER A 182 18.53 -9.58 12.15
CA SER A 182 18.25 -11.01 12.31
C SER A 182 16.88 -11.37 11.75
N CYS A 183 16.76 -12.58 11.20
CA CYS A 183 15.52 -13.10 10.64
C CYS A 183 15.27 -14.51 11.18
N SER A 184 14.10 -14.74 11.76
CA SER A 184 13.66 -16.02 12.32
C SER A 184 12.19 -16.23 11.99
N THR A 185 11.92 -16.70 10.77
CA THR A 185 10.58 -17.03 10.32
C THR A 185 10.53 -18.51 9.96
N PRO A 186 9.94 -19.39 10.80
CA PRO A 186 9.70 -20.76 10.39
C PRO A 186 8.89 -20.82 9.10
N SER A 187 9.34 -21.65 8.17
CA SER A 187 8.51 -22.11 7.07
C SER A 187 7.57 -23.20 7.57
N ALA A 188 6.29 -23.16 7.17
CA ALA A 188 5.43 -24.32 7.33
C ALA A 188 6.00 -25.48 6.49
N ALA A 189 6.71 -26.39 7.15
CA ALA A 189 7.19 -27.60 6.50
C ALA A 189 5.98 -28.46 6.15
N PHE A 190 5.87 -28.87 4.88
CA PHE A 190 5.05 -30.04 4.58
C PHE A 190 5.64 -31.23 5.34
N PRO A 191 4.81 -32.09 5.97
CA PRO A 191 5.31 -33.19 6.80
C PRO A 191 6.37 -34.01 6.05
N GLY A 192 7.61 -33.94 6.53
CA GLY A 192 8.74 -34.71 6.00
C GLY A 192 9.67 -33.99 5.03
N PHE A 193 9.37 -32.79 4.52
CA PHE A 193 10.28 -32.08 3.60
C PHE A 193 10.23 -30.54 3.73
N ASN A 194 11.38 -29.93 4.02
CA ASN A 194 11.59 -28.50 3.79
C ASN A 194 12.13 -28.29 2.37
N ILE A 195 11.28 -28.43 1.36
CA ILE A 195 11.67 -28.27 -0.06
C ILE A 195 11.91 -26.81 -0.45
N PHE A 196 11.46 -25.83 0.34
CA PHE A 196 11.48 -24.41 -0.03
C PHE A 196 12.67 -23.64 0.57
N GLY A 197 13.47 -24.30 1.42
CA GLY A 197 14.65 -23.71 2.05
C GLY A 197 14.30 -22.78 3.20
N ASP A 198 15.29 -22.02 3.66
CA ASP A 198 15.07 -20.96 4.64
C ASP A 198 14.33 -19.80 3.96
N PRO A 199 13.14 -19.38 4.45
CA PRO A 199 12.43 -18.22 3.92
C PRO A 199 13.20 -16.91 4.12
N CYS A 200 14.17 -16.87 5.05
CA CYS A 200 15.04 -15.74 5.30
C CYS A 200 16.28 -15.79 4.38
N THR A 201 16.48 -14.76 3.57
CA THR A 201 17.70 -14.59 2.76
C THR A 201 18.28 -13.20 2.96
N LYS A 202 19.51 -13.13 3.48
CA LYS A 202 20.24 -11.87 3.58
C LYS A 202 20.74 -11.46 2.19
N VAL A 203 20.49 -10.21 1.78
CA VAL A 203 20.86 -9.67 0.47
C VAL A 203 21.60 -8.34 0.61
N ASN A 204 22.49 -8.04 -0.33
CA ASN A 204 23.27 -6.79 -0.35
C ASN A 204 22.81 -5.81 -1.46
N THR A 205 21.70 -6.12 -2.13
CA THR A 205 21.15 -5.29 -3.21
C THR A 205 20.13 -4.31 -2.65
N PRO A 206 20.12 -3.04 -3.08
CA PRO A 206 19.10 -2.08 -2.66
C PRO A 206 17.69 -2.51 -3.11
N PRO A 207 16.62 -2.01 -2.46
CA PRO A 207 15.27 -2.24 -2.94
C PRO A 207 15.07 -1.60 -4.32
N PRO A 208 14.11 -2.11 -5.13
CA PRO A 208 13.70 -1.41 -6.34
C PRO A 208 13.19 -0.01 -6.00
N THR A 209 13.50 0.94 -6.87
CA THR A 209 12.94 2.30 -6.81
C THR A 209 11.65 2.33 -7.62
N PHE A 210 10.58 2.83 -7.01
CA PHE A 210 9.31 3.05 -7.69
C PHE A 210 9.22 4.52 -8.11
N THR A 211 8.81 4.75 -9.35
CA THR A 211 8.43 6.09 -9.82
C THR A 211 6.94 6.03 -10.09
N PRO A 212 6.11 6.78 -9.36
CA PRO A 212 4.68 6.76 -9.58
C PRO A 212 4.39 7.26 -11.00
N ALA A 213 3.62 6.49 -11.75
CA ALA A 213 3.16 6.86 -13.08
C ALA A 213 1.65 7.07 -13.04
N TRP A 214 1.17 8.11 -13.71
CA TRP A 214 -0.25 8.28 -13.86
C TRP A 214 -0.76 7.40 -15.02
N THR A 215 -1.91 6.77 -14.84
CA THR A 215 -2.54 5.95 -15.88
C THR A 215 -3.14 6.84 -16.98
N CYS A 216 -3.15 6.36 -18.21
CA CYS A 216 -3.88 6.95 -19.33
C CYS A 216 -4.81 5.89 -19.91
N GLY A 217 -6.08 6.24 -20.20
CA GLY A 217 -7.05 5.30 -20.76
C GLY A 217 -7.49 4.18 -19.82
N ILE A 218 -8.63 4.37 -19.13
CA ILE A 218 -9.24 3.32 -18.31
C ILE A 218 -10.73 3.22 -18.65
N LEU A 219 -11.16 2.00 -18.99
CA LEU A 219 -12.57 1.63 -18.96
C LEU A 219 -12.87 0.98 -17.60
N VAL A 220 -13.74 1.60 -16.81
CA VAL A 220 -14.24 1.03 -15.56
C VAL A 220 -15.68 0.61 -15.78
N ASP A 221 -15.90 -0.71 -15.90
CA ASP A 221 -17.24 -1.29 -15.92
C ASP A 221 -17.49 -2.08 -14.63
N GLY A 222 -18.59 -1.74 -13.95
CA GLY A 222 -18.98 -2.32 -12.66
C GLY A 222 -19.29 -1.27 -11.58
N ARG A 223 -20.08 -1.69 -10.59
CA ARG A 223 -20.29 -0.97 -9.33
C ARG A 223 -19.47 -1.66 -8.24
N SER A 224 -18.79 -0.91 -7.39
CA SER A 224 -18.17 -1.45 -6.18
C SER A 224 -18.97 -0.96 -4.98
N GLU A 225 -19.93 -1.76 -4.52
CA GLU A 225 -20.60 -1.51 -3.24
C GLU A 225 -20.02 -2.45 -2.18
N CYS A 226 -19.31 -1.90 -1.19
CA CYS A 226 -19.02 -2.65 0.02
C CYS A 226 -20.29 -2.70 0.89
N SER A 227 -21.17 -3.68 0.64
CA SER A 227 -22.27 -3.97 1.56
C SER A 227 -21.68 -4.52 2.87
N ALA A 228 -22.04 -3.91 3.99
CA ALA A 228 -21.67 -4.39 5.33
C ALA A 228 -22.27 -5.79 5.56
N GLY A 229 -21.54 -6.84 5.20
CA GLY A 229 -21.94 -8.24 5.40
C GLY A 229 -21.67 -9.19 4.23
N SER A 230 -21.24 -8.70 3.06
CA SER A 230 -20.90 -9.56 1.91
C SER A 230 -19.41 -9.93 1.93
N THR A 231 -19.10 -11.23 2.01
CA THR A 231 -17.74 -11.78 1.89
C THR A 231 -17.32 -12.08 0.45
N THR A 232 -18.19 -11.81 -0.53
CA THR A 232 -17.88 -11.98 -1.95
C THR A 232 -17.62 -10.63 -2.61
N PRO A 233 -16.40 -10.36 -3.11
CA PRO A 233 -16.16 -9.19 -3.94
C PRO A 233 -16.98 -9.32 -5.23
N GLU A 234 -17.74 -8.28 -5.58
CA GLU A 234 -18.34 -8.17 -6.92
C GLU A 234 -17.22 -7.95 -7.94
N ASN A 235 -17.31 -8.67 -9.06
CA ASN A 235 -16.31 -8.59 -10.12
C ASN A 235 -16.36 -7.22 -10.79
N VAL A 236 -15.32 -6.42 -10.60
CA VAL A 236 -15.05 -5.22 -11.40
C VAL A 236 -14.21 -5.66 -12.59
N SER A 237 -14.73 -5.51 -13.81
CA SER A 237 -13.94 -5.70 -15.03
C SER A 237 -13.27 -4.40 -15.40
N VAL A 238 -11.94 -4.43 -15.52
CA VAL A 238 -11.13 -3.28 -15.91
C VAL A 238 -10.34 -3.66 -17.13
N GLU A 239 -10.55 -2.93 -18.20
CA GLU A 239 -9.81 -3.08 -19.45
C GLU A 239 -9.13 -1.75 -19.79
N ASN A 240 -7.93 -1.85 -20.36
CA ASN A 240 -7.27 -0.67 -20.90
C ASN A 240 -8.07 -0.18 -22.10
N ALA A 241 -8.41 1.11 -22.13
CA ALA A 241 -9.03 1.69 -23.31
C ALA A 241 -8.06 1.55 -24.50
N PRO A 242 -8.54 1.19 -25.71
CA PRO A 242 -7.69 1.10 -26.89
C PRO A 242 -6.97 2.44 -27.11
N GLN A 243 -5.64 2.39 -27.31
CA GLN A 243 -4.87 3.58 -27.68
C GLN A 243 -5.25 3.95 -29.11
N GLY A 244 -6.10 4.98 -29.23
CA GLY A 244 -6.49 5.60 -30.51
C GLY A 244 -5.45 6.59 -31.03
#